data_AF-R9MJ92-F1
#
_entry.id   AF-R9MJ92-F1
#
_cell.length_a   1.000
_cell.length_b   1.000
_cell.length_c   1.000
_cell.angle_alpha   90.00
_cell.angle_beta   90.00
_cell.angle_gamma   90.00
#
_symmetry.space_group_name_H-M   'P 1'
#
loop_
_entity.id
_entity.type
_entity.pdbx_description
1 polymer ?
#
loop_
_entity_poly.entity_id
_entity_poly.type
_entity_poly.pdbx_seq_one_letter_code
_entity_poly.pdbx_strand_id
1 'polypeptide(L)' 'MTKELIKEVKHIQQCLIDKEMEGEEWEEKMEIVRKLEDVSSYLKDSLGRGIEF' A
#
# COMPACT_ATOMS: atom_id res chain seq x y z
N MET A 1 6.42 3.18 15.16
CA MET A 1 6.93 3.71 13.88
C MET A 1 6.64 2.80 12.69
N THR A 2 7.36 1.69 12.44
CA THR A 2 7.16 0.93 11.17
C THR A 2 5.82 0.17 11.06
N LYS A 3 5.26 -0.32 12.19
CA LYS A 3 3.90 -0.90 12.20
C LYS A 3 2.80 0.15 11.95
N GLU A 4 3.00 1.38 12.42
CA GLU A 4 2.07 2.49 12.20
C GLU A 4 2.11 2.91 10.73
N LEU A 5 3.31 2.99 10.13
CA LEU A 5 3.47 3.27 8.71
C LEU A 5 2.76 2.23 7.83
N ILE A 6 2.90 0.93 8.13
CA ILE A 6 2.17 -0.13 7.40
C ILE A 6 0.65 0.06 7.53
N LYS A 7 0.18 0.45 8.72
CA LYS A 7 -1.24 0.71 8.96
C LYS A 7 -1.75 1.91 8.17
N GLU A 8 -0.95 2.97 8.08
CA GLU A 8 -1.27 4.17 7.29
C GLU A 8 -1.30 3.87 5.79
N VAL A 9 -0.33 3.10 5.26
CA VAL A 9 -0.31 2.69 3.85
C VAL A 9 -1.58 1.89 3.51
N LYS A 10 -1.96 0.93 4.37
CA LYS A 10 -3.19 0.15 4.19
C LYS A 10 -4.46 1.01 4.29
N HIS A 11 -4.46 2.02 5.14
CA HIS A 11 -5.57 2.95 5.23
C HIS A 11 -5.73 3.75 3.93
N ILE A 12 -4.63 4.25 3.36
CA ILE A 12 -4.64 4.97 2.08
C ILE A 12 -5.14 4.07 0.94
N GLN A 13 -4.70 2.81 0.89
CA GLN A 13 -5.20 1.84 -0.09
C GLN A 13 -6.72 1.68 -0.01
N GLN A 14 -7.26 1.52 1.21
CA GLN A 14 -8.70 1.37 1.40
C GLN A 14 -9.46 2.62 0.92
N CYS A 15 -8.98 3.82 1.27
CA CYS A 15 -9.57 5.08 0.81
C CYS A 15 -9.60 5.20 -0.72
N LEU A 16 -8.56 4.69 -1.42
CA LEU A 16 -8.54 4.66 -2.88
C LEU A 16 -9.49 3.60 -3.46
N ILE A 17 -9.58 2.43 -2.84
CA ILE A 17 -10.52 1.37 -3.26
C ILE A 17 -11.96 1.87 -3.16
N ASP A 18 -12.31 2.53 -2.06
CA ASP A 18 -13.65 3.02 -1.77
C ASP A 18 -14.09 4.17 -2.69
N LYS A 19 -13.15 4.83 -3.36
CA LYS A 19 -13.47 5.88 -4.34
C LYS A 19 -13.99 5.25 -5.63
N GLU A 20 -15.28 5.44 -5.92
CA GLU A 20 -15.87 5.06 -7.20
C GLU A 20 -15.22 5.84 -8.36
N MET A 21 -14.67 5.11 -9.33
CA MET A 21 -14.04 5.60 -10.55
C MET A 21 -14.30 4.56 -11.64
N GLU A 22 -14.32 4.97 -12.90
CA GLU A 22 -14.61 4.08 -14.04
C GLU A 22 -13.64 4.36 -15.20
N GLY A 23 -13.56 3.43 -16.16
CA GLY A 23 -12.70 3.57 -17.35
C GLY A 23 -11.21 3.70 -17.00
N GLU A 24 -10.51 4.56 -17.74
CA GLU A 24 -9.05 4.78 -17.56
C GLU A 24 -8.69 5.26 -16.14
N GLU A 25 -9.52 6.10 -15.51
CA GLU A 25 -9.28 6.57 -14.15
C GLU A 25 -9.29 5.43 -13.12
N TRP A 26 -10.16 4.43 -13.33
CA TRP A 26 -10.17 3.23 -12.50
C TRP A 26 -8.90 2.42 -12.67
N GLU A 27 -8.42 2.27 -13.90
CA GLU A 27 -7.18 1.53 -14.20
C GLU A 27 -5.97 2.19 -13.52
N GLU A 28 -5.83 3.52 -13.66
CA GLU A 28 -4.79 4.30 -13.00
C GLU A 28 -4.87 4.18 -11.47
N LYS A 29 -6.08 4.31 -10.90
CA LYS A 29 -6.33 4.12 -9.46
C LYS A 29 -5.88 2.74 -8.99
N MET A 30 -6.22 1.69 -9.74
CA MET A 30 -5.84 0.32 -9.38
C MET A 30 -4.33 0.09 -9.51
N GLU A 31 -3.64 0.77 -10.41
CA GLU A 31 -2.18 0.76 -10.48
C GLU A 31 -1.55 1.36 -9.22
N ILE A 32 -2.09 2.49 -8.74
CA ILE A 32 -1.63 3.12 -7.48
C ILE A 32 -1.89 2.20 -6.29
N VAL A 33 -3.06 1.57 -6.21
CA VAL A 33 -3.39 0.60 -5.14
C VAL A 33 -2.40 -0.57 -5.11
N ARG A 34 -2.00 -1.09 -6.28
CA ARG A 34 -0.99 -2.15 -6.38
C ARG A 34 0.39 -1.70 -5.92
N LYS A 35 0.84 -0.50 -6.32
CA LYS A 35 2.11 0.08 -5.86
C LYS A 35 2.16 0.25 -4.33
N LEU A 36 1.04 0.64 -3.72
CA LEU A 36 0.94 0.73 -2.27
C LEU A 36 0.99 -0.66 -1.60
N GLU A 37 0.48 -1.70 -2.25
CA GLU A 37 0.57 -3.08 -1.74
C GLU A 37 2.03 -3.55 -1.73
N ASP A 38 2.78 -3.25 -2.80
CA ASP A 38 4.21 -3.57 -2.90
C ASP A 38 5.02 -2.88 -1.80
N VAL A 39 4.74 -1.60 -1.52
CA VAL A 39 5.36 -0.87 -0.41
C VAL A 39 5.02 -1.52 0.93
N SER A 40 3.75 -1.87 1.17
CA SER A 40 3.34 -2.51 2.42
C SER A 40 4.01 -3.87 2.61
N SER A 41 4.18 -4.62 1.53
CA SER A 41 4.83 -5.93 1.49
C SER A 41 6.33 -5.80 1.75
N TYR A 42 7.00 -4.85 1.11
CA TYR A 42 8.40 -4.53 1.38
C TYR A 42 8.62 -4.17 2.84
N LEU A 43 7.81 -3.26 3.39
CA LEU A 43 7.91 -2.88 4.80
C LEU A 43 7.69 -4.07 5.73
N LYS A 44 6.76 -4.97 5.41
CA LYS A 44 6.52 -6.19 6.21
C LYS A 44 7.71 -7.16 6.14
N ASP A 45 8.29 -7.34 4.96
CA ASP A 45 9.43 -8.23 4.72
C ASP A 45 10.73 -7.74 5.35
N SER A 46 11.01 -6.43 5.22
CA SER A 46 12.13 -5.76 5.87
C SER A 46 12.01 -5.76 7.39
N LEU A 47 10.81 -5.97 7.96
CA LEU A 47 10.60 -6.13 9.39
C LEU A 47 10.66 -7.59 9.86
N GLY A 48 10.29 -8.54 9.00
CA GLY A 48 10.32 -9.98 9.30
C GLY A 48 11.71 -10.59 9.17
N ARG A 49 12.52 -10.07 8.25
CA ARG A 49 13.96 -10.29 8.21
C ARG A 49 14.58 -9.23 9.11
N GLY A 50 15.05 -9.60 10.30
CA GLY A 50 15.78 -8.67 11.16
C GLY A 50 16.83 -7.94 10.31
N ILE A 51 16.69 -6.62 10.18
CA ILE A 51 17.68 -5.80 9.49
C ILE A 51 18.91 -5.82 10.40
N GLU A 52 19.79 -6.79 10.18
CA GLU A 52 21.18 -6.70 10.63
C GLU A 52 21.83 -5.61 9.79
N PHE A 53 22.02 -4.45 10.41
CA PHE A 53 22.94 -3.43 9.95
C PHE A 53 24.36 -3.78 10.42
#